data_AF-A0A4Y2H1Y5-F1
#
_entry.id   AF-A0A4Y2H1Y5-F1
#
_cell.length_a   1.000
_cell.length_b   1.000
_cell.length_c   1.000
_cell.angle_alpha   90.00
_cell.angle_beta   90.00
_cell.angle_gamma   90.00
#
_symmetry.space_group_name_H-M   'P 1'
#
loop_
_entity.id
_entity.type
_entity.pdbx_description
1 polymer ?
#
loop_
_entity_poly.entity_id
_entity_poly.type
_entity_poly.pdbx_seq_one_letter_code
_entity_poly.pdbx_strand_id
1 'polypeptide(L)'
;YAELSQLLGGIIKKFIKPEKFVEGSALLKLDLNSKDSLLEAKSIDIGFGAKKYLKELKLADKTKLFFFLDCQKILQNLAQKIIDKSPLKYKLVRGLSSLHPSVMLNNSSIGLTRFNIVLEVLHNATESPRQWQKEQKTNTYPFVLLSKKDTRMSLKIFYLASAI
;
A
#
# COMPACT_ATOMS: atom_id res chain seq x y z
N TYR A 1 5.31 -9.62 5.49
CA TYR A 1 5.13 -9.44 4.02
C TYR A 1 4.21 -10.50 3.44
N ALA A 2 4.54 -11.79 3.54
CA ALA A 2 3.79 -12.88 2.92
C ALA A 2 2.31 -12.93 3.37
N GLU A 3 2.05 -12.88 4.68
CA GLU A 3 0.70 -12.95 5.25
C GLU A 3 -0.22 -11.82 4.78
N LEU A 4 0.25 -10.56 4.85
CA LEU A 4 -0.52 -9.41 4.39
C LEU A 4 -0.78 -9.46 2.87
N SER A 5 0.19 -9.92 2.08
CA SER A 5 0.02 -10.10 0.63
C SER A 5 -0.99 -11.22 0.33
N GLN A 6 -0.97 -12.30 1.09
CA GLN A 6 -1.94 -13.40 0.97
C GLN A 6 -3.35 -12.95 1.38
N LEU A 7 -3.48 -12.21 2.48
CA LEU A 7 -4.74 -11.63 2.92
C LEU A 7 -5.33 -10.70 1.84
N LEU A 8 -4.51 -9.78 1.32
CA LEU A 8 -4.92 -8.86 0.26
C LEU A 8 -5.34 -9.63 -1.00
N GLY A 9 -4.55 -10.62 -1.42
CA GLY A 9 -4.87 -11.48 -2.55
C GLY A 9 -6.19 -12.23 -2.35
N GLY A 10 -6.43 -12.78 -1.16
CA GLY A 10 -7.66 -13.48 -0.81
C GLY A 10 -8.91 -12.60 -0.84
N ILE A 11 -8.78 -11.31 -0.52
CA ILE A 11 -9.89 -10.35 -0.63
C ILE A 11 -10.13 -9.98 -2.10
N ILE A 12 -9.06 -9.67 -2.85
CA ILE A 12 -9.14 -9.24 -4.25
C ILE A 12 -9.71 -10.35 -5.15
N LYS A 13 -9.33 -11.62 -4.93
CA LYS A 13 -9.85 -12.78 -5.67
C LYS A 13 -11.38 -12.93 -5.62
N LYS A 14 -12.06 -12.32 -4.63
CA LYS A 14 -13.51 -12.42 -4.47
C LYS A 14 -14.31 -11.55 -5.44
N PHE A 15 -13.69 -10.53 -6.01
CA PHE A 15 -14.38 -9.53 -6.83
C PHE A 15 -13.65 -9.13 -8.12
N ILE A 16 -12.41 -9.57 -8.33
CA ILE A 16 -11.65 -9.39 -9.59
C ILE A 16 -11.74 -10.65 -10.44
N LYS A 17 -11.84 -10.45 -11.75
CA LYS A 17 -11.79 -11.52 -12.76
C LYS A 17 -10.48 -12.32 -12.67
N PRO A 18 -10.51 -13.67 -12.72
CA PRO A 18 -9.32 -14.49 -12.62
C PRO A 18 -8.23 -14.12 -13.64
N GLU A 19 -8.62 -13.69 -14.84
CA GLU A 19 -7.70 -13.33 -15.93
C GLU A 19 -6.95 -12.02 -15.69
N LYS A 20 -7.46 -11.18 -14.78
CA LYS A 20 -6.87 -9.89 -14.39
C LYS A 20 -6.20 -9.94 -13.02
N PHE A 21 -6.31 -11.07 -12.33
CA PHE A 21 -5.71 -11.25 -11.01
C PHE A 21 -4.18 -11.40 -11.13
N VAL A 22 -3.46 -10.76 -10.21
CA VAL A 22 -1.99 -10.79 -10.12
C VAL A 22 -1.56 -11.15 -8.71
N GLU A 23 -0.33 -11.63 -8.53
CA GLU A 23 0.17 -12.04 -7.21
C GLU A 23 1.29 -11.13 -6.67
N GLY A 24 1.50 -11.22 -5.35
CA GLY A 24 2.61 -10.54 -4.68
C GLY A 24 2.52 -9.03 -4.72
N SER A 25 3.62 -8.36 -5.06
CA SER A 25 3.72 -6.90 -5.05
C SER A 25 2.91 -6.22 -6.15
N ALA A 26 2.53 -6.95 -7.20
CA ALA A 26 1.69 -6.43 -8.29
C ALA A 26 0.27 -6.10 -7.81
N LEU A 27 -0.22 -6.77 -6.75
CA LEU A 27 -1.52 -6.48 -6.11
C LEU A 27 -1.64 -5.01 -5.67
N LEU A 28 -0.53 -4.38 -5.28
CA LEU A 28 -0.51 -2.99 -4.81
C LEU A 28 -0.69 -1.98 -5.94
N LYS A 29 -0.57 -2.41 -7.20
CA LYS A 29 -0.67 -1.56 -8.40
C LYS A 29 -1.96 -1.81 -9.18
N LEU A 30 -2.80 -2.74 -8.73
CA LEU A 30 -4.02 -3.11 -9.43
C LEU A 30 -5.05 -1.98 -9.32
N ASP A 31 -5.66 -1.59 -10.43
CA ASP A 31 -6.81 -0.69 -10.40
C ASP A 31 -8.06 -1.48 -10.02
N LEU A 32 -8.52 -1.26 -8.79
CA LEU A 32 -9.69 -1.95 -8.23
C LEU A 32 -11.02 -1.35 -8.67
N ASN A 33 -11.03 -0.20 -9.36
CA ASN A 33 -12.25 0.49 -9.79
C ASN A 33 -12.57 0.28 -11.28
N SER A 34 -11.68 -0.38 -12.03
CA SER A 34 -11.89 -0.70 -13.44
C SER A 34 -12.99 -1.73 -13.61
N LYS A 35 -14.13 -1.31 -14.19
CA LYS A 35 -15.28 -2.20 -14.47
C LYS A 35 -14.89 -3.42 -15.31
N ASP A 36 -13.92 -3.29 -16.21
CA ASP A 36 -13.48 -4.40 -17.06
C ASP A 36 -12.75 -5.49 -16.28
N SER A 37 -12.17 -5.13 -15.14
CA SER A 37 -11.43 -6.03 -14.25
C SER A 37 -12.31 -6.70 -13.19
N LEU A 38 -13.50 -6.15 -12.94
CA LEU A 38 -14.42 -6.62 -11.91
C LEU A 38 -15.26 -7.81 -12.39
N LEU A 39 -15.54 -8.73 -11.47
CA LEU A 39 -16.54 -9.77 -11.67
C LEU A 39 -17.94 -9.17 -11.82
N GLU A 40 -18.81 -9.89 -12.52
CA GLU A 40 -20.23 -9.58 -12.52
C GLU A 40 -20.80 -9.65 -11.09
N ALA A 41 -21.76 -8.79 -10.76
CA ALA A 41 -22.29 -8.69 -9.40
C ALA A 41 -22.74 -10.05 -8.83
N LYS A 42 -23.39 -10.88 -9.66
CA LYS A 42 -23.90 -12.19 -9.24
C LYS A 42 -22.80 -13.24 -9.00
N SER A 43 -21.61 -13.07 -9.56
CA SER A 43 -20.49 -14.01 -9.42
C SER A 43 -19.53 -13.66 -8.28
N ILE A 44 -19.75 -12.54 -7.58
CA ILE A 44 -18.98 -12.14 -6.40
C ILE A 44 -19.10 -13.19 -5.30
N ASP A 45 -17.96 -13.52 -4.68
CA ASP A 45 -17.96 -14.38 -3.51
C ASP A 45 -18.30 -13.63 -2.21
N ILE A 46 -19.58 -13.67 -1.83
CA ILE A 46 -20.10 -13.16 -0.55
C ILE A 46 -19.97 -14.16 0.61
N GLY A 47 -19.40 -15.34 0.37
CA GLY A 47 -19.25 -16.41 1.36
C GLY A 47 -20.48 -17.31 1.53
N PHE A 48 -20.26 -18.46 2.18
CA PHE A 48 -21.26 -19.52 2.33
C PHE A 48 -22.52 -19.07 3.10
N GLY A 49 -22.32 -18.40 4.24
CA GLY A 49 -23.43 -17.97 5.10
C GLY A 49 -24.38 -17.02 4.38
N ALA A 50 -23.86 -15.95 3.79
CA ALA A 50 -24.67 -14.97 3.06
C ALA A 50 -25.36 -15.60 1.84
N LYS A 51 -24.69 -16.48 1.10
CA LYS A 51 -25.30 -17.25 -0.01
C LYS A 51 -26.48 -18.10 0.46
N LYS A 52 -26.39 -18.75 1.62
CA LYS A 52 -27.48 -19.56 2.18
C LYS A 52 -28.67 -18.69 2.56
N TYR A 53 -28.45 -17.63 3.35
CA TYR A 53 -29.52 -16.70 3.75
C TYR A 53 -30.22 -16.05 2.56
N LEU A 54 -29.48 -15.64 1.51
CA LEU A 54 -30.05 -15.02 0.33
C LEU A 54 -30.94 -15.97 -0.51
N LYS A 55 -30.71 -17.28 -0.41
CA LYS A 55 -31.56 -18.31 -1.04
C LYS A 55 -32.84 -18.55 -0.23
N GLU A 56 -32.77 -18.51 1.08
CA GLU A 56 -33.92 -18.70 1.98
C GLU A 56 -34.84 -17.47 1.95
N LEU A 57 -34.27 -16.28 1.83
CA LEU A 57 -35.02 -15.03 1.65
C LEU A 57 -35.58 -14.95 0.22
N LYS A 58 -36.91 -15.04 0.08
CA LYS A 58 -37.64 -14.87 -1.19
C LYS A 58 -37.69 -13.40 -1.63
N LEU A 59 -36.53 -12.79 -1.82
CA LEU A 59 -36.39 -11.39 -2.28
C LEU A 59 -36.53 -11.29 -3.79
N ALA A 60 -37.01 -10.13 -4.26
CA ALA A 60 -36.98 -9.75 -5.65
C ALA A 60 -35.53 -9.71 -6.18
N ASP A 61 -35.34 -10.08 -7.45
CA ASP A 61 -34.00 -10.17 -8.06
C ASP A 61 -33.26 -8.83 -8.08
N LYS A 62 -34.02 -7.72 -8.21
CA LYS A 62 -33.47 -6.36 -8.13
C LYS A 62 -32.79 -6.11 -6.78
N THR A 63 -33.42 -6.52 -5.68
CA THR A 63 -32.89 -6.35 -4.32
C THR A 63 -31.65 -7.20 -4.10
N LYS A 64 -31.66 -8.45 -4.59
CA LYS A 64 -30.49 -9.34 -4.54
C LYS A 64 -29.31 -8.72 -5.30
N LEU A 65 -29.56 -8.16 -6.48
CA LEU A 65 -28.53 -7.52 -7.28
C LEU A 65 -27.90 -6.32 -6.55
N PHE A 66 -28.71 -5.46 -5.93
CA PHE A 66 -28.19 -4.33 -5.14
C PHE A 66 -27.34 -4.80 -3.97
N PHE A 67 -27.76 -5.84 -3.26
CA PHE A 67 -26.96 -6.43 -2.19
C PHE A 67 -25.58 -6.90 -2.68
N PHE A 68 -25.52 -7.57 -3.83
CA PHE A 68 -24.24 -7.98 -4.43
C PHE A 68 -23.36 -6.78 -4.80
N LEU A 69 -23.94 -5.71 -5.37
CA LEU A 69 -23.21 -4.49 -5.69
C LEU A 69 -22.65 -3.80 -4.43
N ASP A 70 -23.43 -3.77 -3.35
CA ASP A 70 -22.98 -3.23 -2.06
C ASP A 70 -21.84 -4.06 -1.48
N CYS A 71 -21.95 -5.40 -1.50
CA CYS A 71 -20.85 -6.28 -1.12
C CYS A 71 -19.60 -6.04 -1.97
N GLN A 72 -19.75 -5.88 -3.28
CA GLN A 72 -18.63 -5.56 -4.17
C GLN A 72 -17.94 -4.27 -3.74
N LYS A 73 -18.71 -3.24 -3.46
CA LYS A 73 -18.21 -1.92 -3.09
C LYS A 73 -17.50 -1.95 -1.75
N ILE A 74 -18.02 -2.70 -0.78
CA ILE A 74 -17.37 -2.92 0.52
C ILE A 74 -16.02 -3.62 0.34
N LEU A 75 -15.97 -4.71 -0.45
CA LEU A 75 -14.74 -5.45 -0.70
C LEU A 75 -13.69 -4.60 -1.43
N GLN A 76 -14.09 -3.83 -2.44
CA GLN A 76 -13.24 -2.87 -3.15
C GLN A 76 -12.67 -1.83 -2.18
N ASN A 77 -13.53 -1.19 -1.38
CA ASN A 77 -13.11 -0.18 -0.42
C ASN A 77 -12.18 -0.75 0.66
N LEU A 78 -12.43 -1.97 1.13
CA LEU A 78 -11.57 -2.66 2.09
C LEU A 78 -10.19 -2.94 1.48
N ALA A 79 -10.14 -3.52 0.28
CA ALA A 79 -8.90 -3.80 -0.41
C ALA A 79 -8.11 -2.51 -0.68
N GLN A 80 -8.77 -1.45 -1.13
CA GLN A 80 -8.14 -0.14 -1.35
C GLN A 80 -7.57 0.44 -0.05
N LYS A 81 -8.34 0.40 1.06
CA LYS A 81 -7.85 0.84 2.37
C LYS A 81 -6.64 0.04 2.84
N ILE A 82 -6.64 -1.28 2.62
CA ILE A 82 -5.48 -2.12 2.93
C ILE A 82 -4.29 -1.67 2.08
N ILE A 83 -4.43 -1.49 0.77
CA ILE A 83 -3.35 -1.01 -0.10
C ILE A 83 -2.80 0.35 0.37
N ASP A 84 -3.69 1.28 0.70
CA ASP A 84 -3.33 2.66 1.07
C ASP A 84 -2.64 2.76 2.42
N LYS A 85 -3.07 1.94 3.39
CA LYS A 85 -2.58 1.96 4.77
C LYS A 85 -1.53 0.89 5.05
N SER A 86 -1.33 -0.07 4.15
CA SER A 86 -0.44 -1.19 4.40
C SER A 86 1.02 -0.75 4.41
N PRO A 87 1.82 -1.27 5.35
CA PRO A 87 3.26 -1.05 5.34
C PRO A 87 3.91 -1.66 4.08
N LEU A 88 3.21 -2.57 3.37
CA LEU A 88 3.65 -3.10 2.07
C LEU A 88 3.81 -2.02 1.00
N LYS A 89 3.23 -0.83 1.15
CA LYS A 89 3.42 0.30 0.24
C LYS A 89 4.87 0.79 0.19
N TYR A 90 5.61 0.66 1.29
CA TYR A 90 6.98 1.14 1.38
C TYR A 90 7.98 0.11 0.84
N LYS A 91 8.87 0.55 -0.08
CA LYS A 91 9.94 -0.29 -0.66
C LYS A 91 10.78 -0.98 0.43
N LEU A 92 11.13 -0.24 1.48
CA LEU A 92 11.93 -0.74 2.60
C LEU A 92 11.27 -1.94 3.29
N VAL A 93 9.99 -1.84 3.66
CA VAL A 93 9.25 -2.93 4.31
C VAL A 93 9.21 -4.19 3.44
N ARG A 94 9.06 -4.01 2.11
CA ARG A 94 9.12 -5.14 1.17
C ARG A 94 10.52 -5.75 1.12
N GLY A 95 11.57 -4.92 1.07
CA GLY A 95 12.96 -5.37 1.07
C GLY A 95 13.35 -6.12 2.35
N LEU A 96 12.87 -5.66 3.51
CA LEU A 96 13.12 -6.30 4.81
C LEU A 96 12.56 -7.73 4.91
N SER A 97 11.67 -8.14 4.00
CA SER A 97 11.25 -9.54 3.91
C SER A 97 12.38 -10.51 3.49
N SER A 98 13.54 -9.99 3.05
CA SER A 98 14.78 -10.76 2.87
C SER A 98 15.29 -11.39 4.17
N LEU A 99 15.06 -10.74 5.31
CA LEU A 99 15.50 -11.18 6.64
C LEU A 99 14.58 -12.24 7.26
N HIS A 100 13.51 -12.62 6.56
CA HIS A 100 12.62 -13.67 7.03
C HIS A 100 13.32 -15.04 6.92
N PRO A 101 13.37 -15.87 7.99
CA PRO A 101 14.12 -17.12 7.98
C PRO A 101 13.76 -18.04 6.80
N SER A 102 12.47 -18.15 6.46
CA SER A 102 12.04 -18.97 5.32
C SER A 102 12.51 -18.45 3.97
N VAL A 103 12.82 -17.15 3.84
CA VAL A 103 13.37 -16.57 2.60
C VAL A 103 14.87 -16.81 2.56
N MET A 104 15.57 -16.60 3.69
CA MET A 104 17.02 -16.83 3.81
C MET A 104 17.40 -18.29 3.54
N LEU A 105 16.63 -19.24 4.09
CA LEU A 105 16.93 -20.67 3.99
C LEU A 105 16.51 -21.27 2.65
N ASN A 106 15.32 -20.92 2.15
CA ASN A 106 14.74 -21.63 1.01
C ASN A 106 14.92 -20.91 -0.34
N ASN A 107 15.24 -19.61 -0.33
CA ASN A 107 15.24 -18.78 -1.55
C ASN A 107 16.31 -17.68 -1.49
N SER A 108 17.58 -18.10 -1.37
CA SER A 108 18.71 -17.18 -1.21
C SER A 108 18.79 -16.10 -2.32
N SER A 109 18.50 -16.43 -3.57
CA SER A 109 18.49 -15.47 -4.69
C SER A 109 17.41 -14.36 -4.53
N ILE A 110 16.21 -14.73 -4.08
CA ILE A 110 15.13 -13.80 -3.78
C ILE A 110 15.47 -12.97 -2.54
N GLY A 111 16.09 -13.59 -1.54
CA GLY A 111 16.62 -12.92 -0.35
C GLY A 111 17.60 -11.81 -0.72
N LEU A 112 18.61 -12.11 -1.54
CA LEU A 112 19.61 -11.15 -2.02
C LEU A 112 18.96 -10.00 -2.80
N THR A 113 18.05 -10.32 -3.73
CA THR A 113 17.34 -9.30 -4.52
C THR A 113 16.56 -8.34 -3.61
N ARG A 114 15.87 -8.87 -2.61
CA ARG A 114 15.11 -8.07 -1.64
C ARG A 114 16.02 -7.28 -0.70
N PHE A 115 17.16 -7.84 -0.32
CA PHE A 115 18.15 -7.17 0.52
C PHE A 115 18.82 -6.02 -0.22
N ASN A 116 19.09 -6.16 -1.52
CA ASN A 116 19.58 -5.07 -2.37
C ASN A 116 18.62 -3.87 -2.37
N ILE A 117 17.30 -4.09 -2.34
CA ILE A 117 16.32 -3.01 -2.19
C ILE A 117 16.50 -2.28 -0.86
N VAL A 118 16.83 -2.98 0.23
CA VAL A 118 17.11 -2.36 1.53
C VAL A 118 18.35 -1.47 1.43
N LEU A 119 19.43 -2.00 0.85
CA LEU A 119 20.68 -1.26 0.66
C LEU A 119 20.48 -0.02 -0.22
N GLU A 120 19.75 -0.14 -1.32
CA GLU A 120 19.40 0.98 -2.21
C GLU A 120 18.65 2.08 -1.45
N VAL A 121 17.61 1.71 -0.69
CA VAL A 121 16.81 2.67 0.08
C VAL A 121 17.65 3.36 1.16
N LEU A 122 18.50 2.60 1.87
CA LEU A 122 19.37 3.16 2.91
C LEU A 122 20.46 4.07 2.32
N HIS A 123 21.09 3.66 1.21
CA HIS A 123 22.10 4.46 0.53
C HIS A 123 21.53 5.82 0.10
N ASN A 124 20.38 5.82 -0.58
CA ASN A 124 19.69 7.04 -1.01
C ASN A 124 19.31 7.94 0.18
N ALA A 125 18.91 7.34 1.30
CA ALA A 125 18.60 8.09 2.53
C ALA A 125 19.86 8.72 3.18
N THR A 126 21.04 8.12 2.99
CA THR A 126 22.31 8.66 3.49
C THR A 126 22.96 9.68 2.55
N GLU A 127 22.65 9.64 1.27
CA GLU A 127 23.14 10.59 0.25
C GLU A 127 22.46 11.95 0.39
N SER A 128 21.14 11.99 0.65
CA SER A 128 20.42 13.25 0.78
C SER A 128 21.04 14.16 1.86
N PRO A 129 21.25 13.74 3.13
CA PRO A 129 21.92 14.55 4.16
C PRO A 129 23.32 15.04 3.76
N ARG A 130 24.08 14.25 3.01
CA ARG A 130 25.45 14.63 2.58
C ARG A 130 25.44 15.69 1.49
N GLN A 131 24.43 15.70 0.60
CA GLN A 131 24.24 16.77 -0.38
C GLN A 131 23.84 18.09 0.29
N TRP A 132 22.89 18.06 1.23
CA TRP A 132 22.53 19.24 2.04
C TRP A 132 23.73 19.80 2.81
N GLN A 133 24.59 18.94 3.37
CA GLN A 133 25.80 19.37 4.07
C GLN A 133 26.88 19.93 3.13
N LYS A 134 26.96 19.46 1.88
CA LYS A 134 27.86 20.03 0.86
C LYS A 134 27.35 21.38 0.37
N GLU A 135 26.05 21.51 0.11
CA GLU A 135 25.41 22.76 -0.32
C GLU A 135 25.45 23.85 0.76
N GLN A 136 25.32 23.48 2.04
CA GLN A 136 25.51 24.41 3.16
C GLN A 136 26.97 24.86 3.35
N LYS A 137 27.95 24.09 2.87
CA LYS A 137 29.37 24.50 2.88
C LYS A 137 29.73 25.42 1.71
N THR A 138 28.97 25.38 0.62
CA THR A 138 29.22 26.20 -0.58
C THR A 138 28.40 27.49 -0.64
N ASN A 139 27.28 27.58 0.07
CA ASN A 139 26.47 28.80 0.15
C ASN A 139 26.64 29.52 1.49
N THR A 140 27.30 30.67 1.46
CA THR A 140 27.51 31.60 2.57
C THR A 140 26.22 32.37 2.93
N TYR A 141 25.13 31.69 3.29
CA TYR A 141 23.93 32.35 3.83
C TYR A 141 23.30 31.55 4.99
N PRO A 142 22.72 32.23 6.00
CA PRO A 142 22.42 31.64 7.29
C PRO A 142 21.24 30.66 7.28
N PHE A 143 21.36 29.71 8.20
CA PHE A 143 20.58 28.51 8.42
C PHE A 143 19.12 28.77 8.82
N VAL A 144 18.15 28.15 8.10
CA VAL A 144 16.75 28.04 8.52
C VAL A 144 16.51 26.61 9.03
N LEU A 145 16.33 26.46 10.35
CA LEU A 145 15.93 25.20 10.97
C LEU A 145 14.46 24.89 10.67
N LEU A 146 14.22 24.07 9.65
CA LEU A 146 12.93 23.39 9.51
C LEU A 146 12.95 22.11 10.35
N SER A 147 12.52 22.23 11.61
CA SER A 147 12.15 21.06 12.41
C SER A 147 10.86 20.47 11.85
N LYS A 148 10.94 19.29 11.24
CA LYS A 148 9.75 18.50 10.87
C LYS A 148 9.09 17.97 12.14
N LYS A 149 8.04 18.66 12.60
CA LYS A 149 6.95 18.05 13.36
C LYS A 149 5.63 18.36 12.66
N ASP A 150 4.92 17.27 12.38
CA ASP A 150 3.55 17.11 11.93
C ASP A 150 2.69 18.35 11.59
N THR A 151 2.12 18.28 10.38
CA THR A 151 0.78 18.74 9.98
C THR A 151 0.19 19.98 10.68
N ARG A 152 0.62 21.17 10.26
CA ARG A 152 -0.23 22.31 9.84
C ARG A 152 0.70 23.49 9.52
N MET A 153 0.61 24.03 8.30
CA MET A 153 1.33 25.25 7.94
C MET A 153 0.93 26.40 8.87
N SER A 154 1.91 27.02 9.50
CA SER A 154 1.84 28.39 9.98
C SER A 154 3.24 28.99 9.87
N LEU A 155 3.45 29.83 8.84
CA LEU A 155 4.64 30.66 8.74
C LEU A 155 4.64 31.64 9.92
N LYS A 156 5.61 31.52 10.82
CA LYS A 156 6.04 32.63 11.66
C LYS A 156 7.46 32.99 11.28
N ILE A 157 7.59 34.10 10.56
CA ILE A 157 8.87 34.75 10.29
C ILE A 157 9.28 35.46 11.58
N PHE A 158 10.33 34.97 12.25
CA PHE A 158 11.00 35.74 13.30
C PHE A 158 12.25 36.37 12.68
N TYR A 159 12.24 37.71 12.55
CA TYR A 159 13.44 38.49 12.33
C TYR A 159 14.17 38.61 13.67
N LEU A 160 15.37 38.06 13.77
CA LEU A 160 16.36 38.56 14.71
C LEU A 160 17.37 39.37 13.91
N ALA A 161 17.04 40.64 13.72
CA ALA A 161 18.04 41.68 13.53
C ALA A 161 18.48 42.16 14.91
N SER A 162 19.79 42.13 15.15
CA SER A 162 20.62 43.00 16.02
C SER A 162 21.89 42.22 16.35
N ALA A 163 23.04 42.47 15.70
CA ALA A 163 23.92 43.64 15.83
C ALA A 163 24.88 43.51 17.04
N ILE A 164 26.17 43.50 16.68
CA ILE A 164 27.43 43.52 17.47
C ILE A 164 27.91 42.16 17.98
#